data_AF-A0A3B0J3B2-F1
#
_entry.id   AF-A0A3B0J3B2-F1
#
_cell.length_a   1.000
_cell.length_b   1.000
_cell.length_c   1.000
_cell.angle_alpha   90.00
_cell.angle_beta   90.00
_cell.angle_gamma   90.00
#
_symmetry.space_group_name_H-M   'P 1'
#
loop_
_entity.id
_entity.type
_entity.pdbx_description
1 polymer ?
#
loop_
_entity_poly.entity_id
_entity_poly.type
_entity_poly.pdbx_seq_one_letter_code
_entity_poly.pdbx_strand_id
1 'polypeptide(L)' 'MSPLVGIMGSLQAMETLKLFTNFGKVISGKVLFYDAMSTEFRTINLMPDPNCEVC' A
#
# COMPACT_ATOMS: atom_id res chain seq x y z
N MET A 1 -4.47 6.01 -19.57
CA MET A 1 -4.03 5.02 -18.56
C MET A 1 -5.12 4.78 -17.50
N SER A 2 -6.32 4.35 -17.89
CA SER A 2 -7.43 4.13 -16.95
C SER A 2 -7.28 2.95 -15.96
N PRO A 3 -6.59 1.84 -16.26
CA PRO A 3 -6.64 0.67 -15.36
C PRO A 3 -5.79 0.81 -14.10
N LEU A 4 -4.78 1.70 -14.11
CA LEU A 4 -3.84 1.86 -12.99
C LEU A 4 -4.56 2.29 -11.70
N VAL A 5 -5.41 3.30 -11.77
CA VAL A 5 -6.16 3.79 -10.59
C VAL A 5 -7.17 2.76 -10.10
N GLY A 6 -7.72 1.91 -10.98
CA GLY A 6 -8.61 0.81 -10.60
C GLY A 6 -7.88 -0.30 -9.83
N ILE A 7 -6.65 -0.62 -10.22
CA ILE A 7 -5.79 -1.56 -9.49
C ILE A 7 -5.49 -0.99 -8.10
N MET A 8 -5.07 0.27 -8.01
CA MET A 8 -4.77 0.92 -6.73
C MET A 8 -5.99 0.97 -5.80
N GLY A 9 -7.17 1.33 -6.32
CA GLY A 9 -8.40 1.34 -5.54
C GLY A 9 -8.83 -0.05 -5.04
N SER A 10 -8.66 -1.08 -5.87
CA SER A 10 -8.93 -2.46 -5.46
C SER A 10 -7.99 -2.95 -4.37
N LEU A 11 -6.70 -2.59 -4.44
CA LEU A 11 -5.72 -2.88 -3.39
C LEU A 11 -6.09 -2.17 -2.07
N GLN A 12 -6.49 -0.90 -2.13
CA GLN A 12 -6.96 -0.16 -0.96
C GLN A 12 -8.20 -0.81 -0.32
N ALA A 13 -9.18 -1.23 -1.12
CA ALA A 13 -10.37 -1.94 -0.64
C ALA A 13 -9.99 -3.26 0.05
N MET A 14 -9.04 -4.01 -0.52
CA MET A 14 -8.56 -5.26 0.07
C MET A 14 -7.83 -5.02 1.40
N GLU A 15 -6.92 -4.05 1.49
CA GLU A 15 -6.27 -3.70 2.77
C GLU A 15 -7.28 -3.26 3.84
N THR A 16 -8.31 -2.51 3.43
CA THR A 16 -9.40 -2.09 4.30
C THR A 16 -10.14 -3.29 4.88
N LEU A 17 -10.52 -4.27 4.03
CA LEU A 17 -11.19 -5.49 4.48
C LEU A 17 -10.30 -6.29 5.43
N LYS A 18 -9.02 -6.49 5.11
CA LYS A 18 -8.07 -7.17 5.99
C LYS A 18 -7.99 -6.52 7.37
N LEU A 19 -7.95 -5.19 7.42
CA LEU A 19 -7.90 -4.43 8.66
C LEU A 19 -9.18 -4.60 9.49
N PHE A 20 -10.37 -4.45 8.89
CA PHE A 20 -11.64 -4.54 9.61
C PHE A 20 -12.00 -5.96 10.06
N THR A 21 -11.64 -6.96 9.27
CA THR A 21 -11.98 -8.37 9.55
C THR A 21 -10.90 -9.10 10.33
N ASN A 22 -9.78 -8.43 10.64
CA ASN A 22 -8.58 -9.03 11.22
C ASN A 22 -8.10 -10.26 10.44
N PHE A 23 -8.22 -10.21 9.11
CA PHE A 23 -7.90 -11.29 8.18
C PHE A 23 -6.55 -11.05 7.50
N GLY A 24 -5.67 -12.05 7.57
CA GLY A 24 -4.35 -11.98 6.95
C GLY A 24 -3.45 -10.90 7.57
N LYS A 25 -2.53 -10.35 6.76
CA LYS A 25 -1.57 -9.33 7.20
C LYS A 25 -1.75 -8.04 6.39
N VAL A 26 -1.96 -6.93 7.08
CA VAL A 26 -2.06 -5.59 6.48
C VAL A 26 -0.67 -5.08 6.10
N ILE A 27 -0.57 -4.39 4.96
CA ILE A 27 0.64 -3.71 4.49
C ILE A 27 0.78 -2.36 5.21
N SER A 28 1.05 -2.40 6.52
CA SER A 28 1.32 -1.21 7.34
C SER A 28 2.82 -0.95 7.47
N GLY A 29 3.22 0.32 7.61
CA GLY A 29 4.63 0.74 7.72
C GLY A 29 5.45 0.48 6.46
N LYS A 30 4.80 0.39 5.30
CA LYS A 30 5.42 0.07 4.01
C LYS A 30 4.79 0.90 2.90
N VAL A 31 5.57 1.17 1.87
CA VAL A 31 5.09 1.74 0.61
C VAL A 31 5.12 0.65 -0.45
N LEU A 32 3.95 0.35 -1.02
CA LEU A 32 3.82 -0.52 -2.18
C LEU A 32 3.84 0.33 -3.45
N PHE A 33 4.89 0.17 -4.25
CA PHE A 33 5.00 0.74 -5.58
C PHE A 33 4.52 -0.26 -6.62
N TYR A 34 3.68 0.20 -7.54
CA TYR A 34 3.29 -0.53 -8.73
C TYR A 34 3.74 0.24 -9.97
N ASP A 35 4.70 -0.34 -10.70
CA ASP A 35 5.10 0.16 -12.02
C ASP A 35 4.25 -0.53 -13.08
N ALA A 36 3.33 0.22 -13.66
CA ALA A 36 2.41 -0.31 -14.67
C ALA A 36 3.06 -0.54 -16.04
N MET A 37 4.22 0.06 -16.33
CA MET A 37 4.92 -0.14 -17.60
C MET A 37 5.63 -1.49 -17.64
N SER A 38 6.28 -1.86 -16.53
CA SER A 38 6.95 -3.15 -16.37
C SER A 38 6.07 -4.22 -15.71
N THR A 39 4.91 -3.84 -15.18
CA THR A 39 4.03 -4.70 -14.37
C THR A 39 4.75 -5.27 -13.14
N GLU A 40 5.54 -4.44 -12.48
CA GLU A 40 6.30 -4.83 -11.29
C GLU A 40 5.70 -4.25 -10.01
N PHE A 41 5.73 -5.06 -8.95
CA PHE A 41 5.45 -4.61 -7.59
C PHE A 41 6.73 -4.56 -6.78
N ARG A 42 6.95 -3.44 -6.10
CA ARG A 42 8.08 -3.25 -5.18
C ARG A 42 7.56 -2.75 -3.86
N THR A 43 8.08 -3.30 -2.76
CA THR A 43 7.70 -2.87 -1.41
C THR A 43 8.91 -2.31 -0.71
N ILE A 44 8.77 -1.12 -0.13
CA ILE A 44 9.81 -0.44 0.63
C ILE A 44 9.31 -0.28 2.06
N ASN A 45 10.17 -0.51 3.05
CA ASN A 45 9.82 -0.24 4.44
C ASN A 45 9.80 1.27 4.67
N LEU A 46 8.72 1.78 5.25
CA LEU A 46 8.61 3.17 5.68
C LEU A 46 8.99 3.26 7.15
N MET A 47 10.12 3.90 7.43
CA MET A 47 10.59 4.11 8.80
C MET A 47 10.06 5.45 9.32
N PRO A 48 9.63 5.51 10.59
CA PRO A 48 9.33 6.79 11.23
C PRO A 48 10.56 7.69 11.22
N ASP A 49 10.37 8.98 10.97
CA ASP A 49 11.43 9.98 11.13
C ASP A 49 11.44 10.43 12.60
N PRO A 50 12.57 10.28 13.32
CA PRO A 50 12.66 10.68 14.72
C PRO A 50 12.46 12.19 14.95
N ASN A 51 12.55 13.03 13.91
CA ASN A 51 12.35 14.47 14.00
C ASN A 51 10.99 14.92 13.45
N CYS A 52 10.07 14.00 13.14
CA CYS A 52 8.76 14.36 12.61
C CYS A 52 7.84 14.92 13.70
N GLU A 53 7.25 16.08 13.43
CA GLU A 53 6.35 16.78 14.37
C GLU A 53 4.94 16.15 14.45
N VAL A 54 4.63 15.15 13.62
CA VAL A 54 3.26 14.61 13.46
C VAL A 54 3.14 13.14 13.87
N CYS A 55 4.13 12.31 13.54
CA CYS A 55 3.98 10.84 13.53
C CYS A 55 4.23 10.16 14.87
#